data_AF-A0A946TI04-F1
#
_entry.id   AF-A0A946TI04-F1
#
_cell.length_a   1.000
_cell.length_b   1.000
_cell.length_c   1.000
_cell.angle_alpha   90.00
_cell.angle_beta   90.00
_cell.angle_gamma   90.00
#
_symmetry.space_group_name_H-M   'P 1'
#
loop_
_entity.id
_entity.type
_entity.pdbx_description
1 polymer ?
#
loop_
_entity_poly.entity_id
_entity_poly.type
_entity_poly.pdbx_seq_one_letter_code
_entity_poly.pdbx_strand_id
1 'polypeptide(L)'
;RSQLDRVFDRFWRADPARQRSVGGTGLGLAISKEDATLHRGWLQVWSKPNKGTSFRLTLPKRADSIIGNSPIPLPPRSVQT
;
A
#
# COMPACT_ATOMS: atom_id res chain seq x y z
N ARG A 1 12.66 -2.46 11.45
CA ARG A 1 11.53 -2.27 10.50
C ARG A 1 12.08 -1.96 9.12
N SER A 2 11.63 -2.69 8.11
CA SER A 2 11.98 -2.45 6.71
C SER A 2 11.38 -1.12 6.21
N GLN A 3 11.79 -0.62 5.04
CA GLN A 3 11.12 0.54 4.43
C GLN A 3 9.65 0.23 4.08
N LEU A 4 9.35 -1.02 3.75
CA LEU A 4 7.98 -1.48 3.47
C LEU A 4 7.06 -1.35 4.69
N ASP A 5 7.57 -1.65 5.89
CA ASP A 5 6.79 -1.53 7.12
C ASP A 5 6.45 -0.06 7.44
N ARG A 6 7.32 0.87 7.01
CA ARG A 6 7.23 2.30 7.32
C ARG A 6 6.50 3.11 6.25
N VAL A 7 6.20 2.52 5.09
CA VAL A 7 5.58 3.23 3.96
C VAL A 7 4.18 3.78 4.29
N PHE A 8 3.54 3.23 5.32
CA PHE A 8 2.23 3.65 5.82
C PHE A 8 2.31 4.53 7.08
N ASP A 9 3.52 4.82 7.57
CA ASP A 9 3.70 5.73 8.71
C ASP A 9 3.44 7.16 8.25
N ARG A 10 2.72 7.94 9.07
CA ARG A 10 2.44 9.35 8.78
C ARG A 10 3.76 10.12 8.66
N PHE A 11 3.83 11.02 7.68
CA PHE A 11 5.01 11.85 7.37
C PHE A 11 6.25 11.07 6.88
N TRP A 12 6.17 9.75 6.72
CA TRP A 12 7.29 8.97 6.22
C TRP A 12 7.48 9.18 4.72
N ARG A 13 8.75 9.32 4.31
CA ARG A 13 9.18 9.48 2.92
C ARG A 13 10.48 8.71 2.71
N ALA A 14 10.57 7.96 1.61
CA ALA A 14 11.83 7.38 1.16
C ALA A 14 12.80 8.50 0.69
N ASP A 15 14.11 8.32 0.89
CA ASP A 15 15.14 9.34 0.60
C ASP A 15 15.06 9.95 -0.82
N PRO A 16 14.77 9.19 -1.90
CA PRO A 16 14.62 9.76 -3.25
C PRO A 16 13.40 10.70 -3.38
N ALA A 17 12.39 10.55 -2.52
CA ALA A 17 11.21 11.40 -2.54
C ALA A 17 11.45 12.76 -1.88
N ARG A 18 12.48 12.92 -1.03
CA ARG A 18 12.78 14.19 -0.32
C ARG A 18 13.26 15.31 -1.25
N GLN A 19 13.84 14.97 -2.40
CA GLN A 19 14.46 15.93 -3.32
C GLN A 19 13.47 16.59 -4.31
N ARG A 20 12.21 16.18 -4.36
CA ARG A 20 11.19 16.85 -5.19
C ARG A 20 10.59 18.05 -4.45
N SER A 21 10.71 19.24 -5.03
CA SER A 21 10.12 20.50 -4.53
C SER A 21 8.59 20.47 -4.45
N VAL A 22 7.95 19.63 -5.27
CA VAL A 22 6.51 19.32 -5.24
C VAL A 22 6.33 17.93 -4.66
N GLY A 23 6.48 17.79 -3.35
CA GLY A 23 6.32 16.53 -2.65
C GLY A 23 5.22 16.62 -1.61
N GLY A 24 4.23 15.72 -1.68
CA GLY A 24 3.17 15.63 -0.67
C GLY A 24 3.71 15.43 0.75
N THR A 25 2.87 15.71 1.75
CA THR A 25 3.20 15.70 3.19
C THR A 25 3.60 14.34 3.76
N GLY A 26 3.58 13.27 2.96
CA GLY A 26 3.77 11.89 3.44
C GLY A 26 2.55 11.35 4.20
N LEU A 27 1.38 11.97 4.05
CA LEU A 27 0.14 11.51 4.70
C LEU A 27 -0.70 10.55 3.85
N GLY A 28 -0.56 10.59 2.52
CA GLY A 28 -1.46 9.90 1.60
C GLY A 28 -1.62 8.41 1.90
N LEU A 29 -0.51 7.67 2.02
CA LEU A 29 -0.56 6.22 2.29
C LEU A 29 -1.09 5.88 3.69
N ALA A 30 -0.79 6.72 4.69
CA ALA A 30 -1.33 6.55 6.03
C ALA A 30 -2.86 6.70 6.04
N ILE A 31 -3.37 7.74 5.38
CA ILE A 31 -4.82 7.98 5.21
C ILE A 31 -5.45 6.81 4.44
N SER A 32 -4.89 6.40 3.31
CA SER A 32 -5.44 5.28 2.53
C SER A 32 -5.49 3.96 3.30
N LYS A 33 -4.54 3.70 4.19
CA LYS A 33 -4.56 2.48 5.04
C LYS A 33 -5.66 2.56 6.09
N GLU A 34 -5.86 3.74 6.67
CA GLU A 34 -6.94 4.01 7.63
C GLU A 34 -8.30 3.88 6.96
N ASP A 35 -8.49 4.48 5.78
CA ASP A 35 -9.69 4.35 4.95
C ASP A 35 -9.98 2.88 4.60
N ALA A 36 -8.97 2.14 4.14
CA ALA A 36 -9.15 0.71 3.86
C ALA A 36 -9.62 -0.06 5.10
N THR A 37 -9.05 0.25 6.27
CA THR A 37 -9.42 -0.40 7.54
C THR A 37 -10.86 -0.05 7.96
N LEU A 38 -11.27 1.22 7.83
CA LEU A 38 -12.63 1.67 8.10
C LEU A 38 -13.66 0.95 7.21
N HIS A 39 -13.29 0.64 5.98
CA HIS A 39 -14.10 -0.14 5.04
C HIS A 39 -14.00 -1.66 5.24
N ARG A 40 -13.45 -2.13 6.37
CA ARG A 40 -13.19 -3.56 6.67
C ARG A 40 -12.35 -4.25 5.60
N GLY A 41 -11.50 -3.47 4.95
CA GLY A 41 -10.62 -3.83 3.86
C GLY A 41 -9.16 -3.98 4.27
N TRP A 42 -8.33 -4.37 3.31
CA TRP A 42 -6.88 -4.48 3.46
C TRP A 42 -6.17 -3.63 2.43
N LEU A 43 -5.16 -2.87 2.86
CA LEU A 43 -4.20 -2.22 1.97
C LEU A 43 -2.81 -2.83 2.22
N GLN A 44 -2.25 -3.45 1.19
CA GLN A 44 -0.99 -4.18 1.25
C GLN A 44 0.00 -3.66 0.22
N VAL A 45 1.29 -3.85 0.48
CA VAL A 45 2.38 -3.41 -0.39
C VAL A 45 3.34 -4.57 -0.67
N TRP A 46 3.82 -4.62 -1.90
CA TRP A 46 4.97 -5.41 -2.28
C TRP A 46 5.91 -4.54 -3.10
N SER A 47 7.22 -4.69 -2.90
CA SER A 47 8.23 -4.01 -3.70
C SER A 47 9.45 -4.88 -3.83
N LYS A 48 10.12 -4.78 -4.97
CA LYS A 48 11.43 -5.37 -5.20
C LYS A 48 12.29 -4.40 -6.02
N PRO A 49 13.55 -4.15 -5.62
CA PRO A 49 14.47 -3.32 -6.40
C PRO A 49 14.52 -3.76 -7.86
N ASN A 50 14.55 -2.79 -8.77
CA ASN A 50 14.58 -3.00 -10.23
C ASN A 50 13.37 -3.75 -10.83
N LYS A 51 12.35 -4.08 -10.03
CA LYS A 51 11.10 -4.72 -10.49
C LYS A 51 9.88 -3.83 -10.25
N GLY A 52 9.97 -2.90 -9.31
CA GLY A 52 8.95 -1.89 -9.02
C GLY A 52 8.20 -2.15 -7.70
N THR A 53 7.09 -1.44 -7.53
CA THR A 53 6.26 -1.47 -6.32
C THR A 53 4.79 -1.65 -6.71
N SER A 54 4.04 -2.41 -5.92
CA SER A 54 2.62 -2.64 -6.12
C SER A 54 1.87 -2.49 -4.80
N PHE A 55 0.80 -1.71 -4.84
CA PHE A 55 -0.14 -1.56 -3.74
C PHE A 55 -1.44 -2.27 -4.10
N ARG A 56 -1.97 -3.06 -3.17
CA ARG A 56 -3.20 -3.85 -3.36
C ARG A 56 -4.22 -3.46 -2.31
N LEU A 57 -5.33 -2.88 -2.76
CA LEU A 57 -6.53 -2.65 -1.96
C LEU A 57 -7.51 -3.79 -2.16
N THR A 58 -7.98 -4.39 -1.07
CA THR A 58 -9.05 -5.40 -1.08
C THR A 58 -10.17 -4.92 -0.19
N LEU A 59 -11.39 -4.86 -0.71
CA LEU A 59 -12.59 -4.43 0.01
C LEU A 59 -13.64 -5.55 -0.01
N PRO A 60 -14.46 -5.67 1.03
CA PRO A 60 -15.60 -6.57 0.99
C PRO A 60 -16.65 -6.03 0.02
N LYS A 61 -17.27 -6.92 -0.78
CA LYS A 61 -18.32 -6.53 -1.74
C LYS A 61 -19.60 -6.03 -1.05
N ARG A 62 -19.83 -6.46 0.19
CA ARG A 62 -20.96 -6.04 1.04
C ARG A 62 -20.39 -5.58 2.38
N ALA A 63 -21.00 -4.56 2.98
CA ALA A 63 -20.51 -3.93 4.21
C ALA A 63 -20.18 -4.93 5.32
N ASP A 64 -21.01 -5.96 5.52
CA ASP A 64 -20.87 -6.92 6.63
C ASP A 64 -20.12 -8.21 6.27
N SER A 65 -19.48 -8.25 5.10
CA SER A 65 -18.67 -9.40 4.72
C SER A 65 -17.25 -9.29 5.25
N ILE A 66 -16.71 -10.41 5.73
CA ILE A 66 -15.29 -10.52 6.10
C ILE A 66 -14.51 -10.97 4.86
N ILE A 67 -13.39 -10.30 4.59
CA ILE A 67 -12.46 -10.75 3.55
C ILE A 67 -11.67 -11.95 4.09
N GLY A 68 -11.76 -13.10 3.40
CA GLY A 68 -10.91 -14.25 3.71
C GLY A 68 -9.58 -14.23 2.94
N ASN A 69 -9.61 -13.75 1.70
CA ASN A 69 -8.44 -13.62 0.84
C ASN A 69 -8.65 -12.52 -0.22
N SER A 70 -7.54 -12.08 -0.83
CA SER A 70 -7.61 -11.18 -1.98
C SER A 70 -7.64 -11.99 -3.29
N PRO A 71 -8.53 -11.66 -4.25
CA PRO A 71 -8.63 -12.38 -5.52
C PRO A 71 -7.46 -12.06 -6.48
N ILE A 72 -6.77 -10.93 -6.26
CA ILE A 72 -5.62 -10.50 -7.08
C ILE A 72 -4.37 -10.84 -6.28
N PRO A 73 -3.35 -11.53 -6.82
CA PRO A 73 -2.13 -11.87 -6.08
C PRO A 73 -1.24 -10.64 -5.82
N LEU A 74 -0.34 -10.77 -4.87
CA LEU A 74 0.69 -9.77 -4.54
C LEU A 74 1.97 -10.56 -4.21
N PRO A 75 3.05 -10.48 -5.01
CA PRO A 75 3.24 -9.63 -6.20
C PRO A 75 2.26 -9.86 -7.36
N PRO A 76 2.04 -8.85 -8.23
CA PRO A 76 1.26 -9.03 -9.45
C PRO A 76 1.90 -10.08 -10.37
N ARG A 77 1.06 -10.77 -11.16
CA ARG A 77 1.50 -11.83 -12.08
C ARG A 77 2.54 -11.34 -13.10
N SER A 78 2.48 -10.08 -13.51
CA SER A 78 3.44 -9.47 -14.45
C SER A 78 4.87 -9.41 -13.94
N VAL A 79 5.10 -9.58 -12.63
CA VAL A 79 6.42 -9.44 -12.00
C VAL A 79 7.01 -10.79 -11.56
N GLN A 80 6.27 -11.89 -11.77
CA GLN A 80 6.72 -13.25 -11.41
C GLN A 80 7.60 -13.91 -12.49
N THR A 81 7.77 -13.26 -13.64
CA THR A 81 8.72 -13.64 -14.72
C THR A 81 10.07 -12.95 -14.53
#